data_AF-A0AAV9XFI9-F1
#
_entry.id   AF-A0AAV9XFI9-F1
#
_cell.length_a   1.000
_cell.length_b   1.000
_cell.length_c   1.000
_cell.angle_alpha   90.00
_cell.angle_beta   90.00
_cell.angle_gamma   90.00
#
_symmetry.space_group_name_H-M   'P 1'
#
loop_
_entity.id
_entity.type
_entity.pdbx_description
1 polymer ?
#
loop_
_entity_poly.entity_id
_entity_poly.type
_entity_poly.pdbx_seq_one_letter_code
_entity_poly.pdbx_strand_id
1 'polypeptide(L)'
;MSQPKKGALALHAKASQVFADFFDIFADKYCIRRIKHIKAILAMEHHRRYFEMACIRLAMSPEDLVSLLQDLIIRGVFDPDLKVAKECFPDLFIVARPEPETITAPLKQKKTQNQVDKVFGEVQQNELRQNFNPSSGQNSMVDGSTPMKGKATTEWALPASASSPLSSTGKETKKLMGRPQHGPASSQETTVKFESEISIEQVVGAKVPNLLPVHLPTRIQQALLAEAQIILERGCYYFVTKWTPNGTLSPPFNSPKSAGLHEWIVKITREWDTYPAEAIDEAALSMESSLTHTIAILEKLGHSVVHGVNSESEYLELMIDAGARFMEILKDGVRSLQMKKIAQTITGLSEPLENQTILLMGEWKKELTEIEQNRRDLKEQEINVVKKFWEEHKRMKESVCFNMKGLRQSLEAIKDGAEIT
;
A
#
# COMPACT_ATOMS: atom_id res chain seq x y z
N MET A 1 -31.59 23.09 -20.64
CA MET A 1 -30.81 22.08 -19.89
C MET A 1 -31.14 20.72 -20.46
N SER A 2 -30.22 20.13 -21.21
CA SER A 2 -30.41 18.90 -21.98
C SER A 2 -30.26 17.70 -21.05
N GLN A 3 -31.28 16.85 -20.93
CA GLN A 3 -31.16 15.63 -20.11
C GLN A 3 -30.13 14.67 -20.73
N PRO A 4 -29.21 14.10 -19.94
CA PRO A 4 -28.28 13.10 -20.44
C PRO A 4 -29.07 11.87 -20.92
N LYS A 5 -28.79 11.45 -22.17
CA LYS A 5 -29.40 10.27 -22.79
C LYS A 5 -29.17 9.05 -21.88
N LYS A 6 -30.22 8.30 -21.54
CA LYS A 6 -30.19 7.13 -20.63
C LYS A 6 -29.02 6.15 -20.88
N GLY A 7 -28.56 6.01 -22.12
CA GLY A 7 -27.40 5.16 -22.45
C GLY A 7 -26.05 5.67 -21.93
N ALA A 8 -25.86 6.99 -21.78
CA ALA A 8 -24.62 7.58 -21.25
C ALA A 8 -24.48 7.33 -19.75
N LEU A 9 -25.59 7.32 -19.01
CA LEU A 9 -25.61 7.02 -17.58
C LEU A 9 -25.25 5.55 -17.31
N ALA A 10 -25.78 4.62 -18.10
CA ALA A 10 -25.46 3.20 -17.97
C ALA A 10 -23.99 2.91 -18.27
N LEU A 11 -23.41 3.57 -19.29
CA LEU A 11 -22.00 3.43 -19.62
C LEU A 11 -21.10 4.01 -18.53
N HIS A 12 -21.48 5.16 -17.97
CA HIS A 12 -20.75 5.83 -16.89
C HIS A 12 -20.74 4.98 -15.60
N ALA A 13 -21.88 4.40 -15.21
CA ALA A 13 -21.95 3.47 -14.09
C ALA A 13 -21.06 2.22 -14.29
N LYS A 14 -21.06 1.66 -15.50
CA LYS A 14 -20.16 0.53 -15.84
C LYS A 14 -18.69 0.96 -15.78
N ALA A 15 -18.34 2.13 -16.32
CA ALA A 15 -16.97 2.65 -16.28
C ALA A 15 -16.48 2.90 -14.85
N SER A 16 -17.35 3.41 -13.98
CA SER A 16 -17.09 3.58 -12.55
C SER A 16 -16.81 2.25 -11.85
N GLN A 17 -17.63 1.22 -12.12
CA GLN A 17 -17.43 -0.11 -11.56
C GLN A 17 -16.15 -0.77 -12.09
N VAL A 18 -15.85 -0.63 -13.39
CA VAL A 18 -14.60 -1.11 -13.99
C VAL A 18 -13.39 -0.42 -13.37
N PHE A 19 -13.46 0.88 -13.12
CA PHE A 19 -12.39 1.58 -12.41
C PHE A 19 -12.18 0.98 -11.01
N ALA A 20 -13.24 0.83 -10.21
CA ALA A 20 -13.14 0.25 -8.87
C ALA A 20 -12.57 -1.17 -8.88
N ASP A 21 -13.02 -1.99 -9.84
CA ASP A 21 -12.62 -3.39 -9.94
C ASP A 21 -11.15 -3.55 -10.36
N PHE A 22 -10.64 -2.68 -11.24
CA PHE A 22 -9.30 -2.84 -11.82
C PHE A 22 -8.28 -1.82 -11.30
N PHE A 23 -8.65 -0.99 -10.33
CA PHE A 23 -7.77 0.05 -9.80
C PHE A 23 -6.45 -0.53 -9.28
N ASP A 24 -6.50 -1.55 -8.41
CA ASP A 24 -5.30 -2.13 -7.81
C ASP A 24 -4.36 -2.79 -8.84
N ILE A 25 -4.91 -3.24 -9.98
CA ILE A 25 -4.15 -3.87 -11.06
C ILE A 25 -3.39 -2.82 -11.89
N PHE A 26 -4.00 -1.65 -12.10
CA PHE A 26 -3.44 -0.61 -12.97
C PHE A 26 -2.91 0.62 -12.23
N ALA A 27 -3.03 0.71 -10.91
CA ALA A 27 -2.50 1.80 -10.09
C ALA A 27 -0.96 1.84 -10.06
N ASP A 28 -0.29 0.73 -10.36
CA ASP A 28 1.17 0.72 -10.47
C ASP A 28 1.63 1.44 -11.77
N LYS A 29 2.56 2.39 -11.60
CA LYS A 29 3.12 3.24 -12.67
C LYS A 29 3.71 2.45 -13.84
N TYR A 30 4.09 1.19 -13.63
CA TYR A 30 4.62 0.32 -14.68
C TYR A 30 3.53 -0.30 -15.58
N CYS A 31 2.28 -0.44 -15.10
CA CYS A 31 1.16 -1.02 -15.84
C CYS A 31 0.53 -0.03 -16.83
N ILE A 32 0.44 1.25 -16.46
CA ILE A 32 -0.23 2.32 -17.22
C ILE A 32 0.45 2.57 -18.59
N ARG A 33 1.77 2.38 -18.70
CA ARG A 33 2.51 2.59 -19.96
C ARG A 33 2.34 1.48 -21.00
N ARG A 34 1.61 0.41 -20.68
CA ARG A 34 1.51 -0.81 -21.49
C ARG A 34 0.10 -1.07 -22.02
N ILE A 35 -0.55 -0.07 -22.61
CA ILE A 35 -1.85 -0.23 -23.31
C ILE A 35 -1.83 -1.45 -24.27
N LYS A 36 -0.69 -1.68 -24.95
CA LYS A 36 -0.49 -2.82 -25.87
C LYS A 36 -0.46 -4.20 -25.18
N HIS A 37 -0.28 -4.26 -23.86
CA HIS A 37 -0.17 -5.50 -23.09
C HIS A 37 -1.36 -5.75 -22.15
N ILE A 38 -2.43 -4.95 -22.19
CA ILE A 38 -3.61 -5.17 -21.33
C ILE A 38 -4.16 -6.59 -21.50
N LYS A 39 -4.28 -7.07 -22.74
CA LYS A 39 -4.70 -8.46 -23.01
C LYS A 39 -3.75 -9.51 -22.41
N ALA A 40 -2.45 -9.23 -22.39
CA ALA A 40 -1.46 -10.13 -21.82
C ALA A 40 -1.49 -10.12 -20.28
N ILE A 41 -1.70 -8.95 -19.65
CA ILE A 41 -1.87 -8.80 -18.20
C ILE A 41 -3.14 -9.53 -17.75
N LEU A 42 -4.25 -9.34 -18.47
CA LEU A 42 -5.53 -10.00 -18.18
C LEU A 42 -5.50 -11.50 -18.48
N ALA A 43 -4.59 -11.97 -19.35
CA ALA A 43 -4.37 -13.38 -19.62
C ALA A 43 -3.47 -14.07 -18.57
N MET A 44 -2.84 -13.32 -17.66
CA MET A 44 -2.07 -13.92 -16.56
C MET A 44 -2.99 -14.70 -15.63
N GLU A 45 -2.52 -15.86 -15.14
CA GLU A 45 -3.32 -16.84 -14.41
C GLU A 45 -4.04 -16.24 -13.18
N HIS A 46 -3.41 -15.29 -12.50
CA HIS A 46 -3.95 -14.62 -11.31
C HIS A 46 -5.00 -13.54 -11.62
N HIS A 47 -5.03 -12.98 -12.84
CA HIS A 47 -6.00 -11.96 -13.24
C HIS A 47 -7.11 -12.49 -14.16
N ARG A 48 -6.88 -13.63 -14.81
CA ARG A 48 -7.85 -14.23 -15.76
C ARG A 48 -9.20 -14.53 -15.11
N ARG A 49 -9.20 -15.18 -13.94
CA ARG A 49 -10.44 -15.51 -13.22
C ARG A 49 -11.20 -14.26 -12.78
N TYR A 50 -10.46 -13.22 -12.38
CA TYR A 50 -11.03 -11.93 -11.99
C TYR A 50 -11.67 -11.20 -13.19
N PHE A 51 -10.99 -11.21 -14.33
CA PHE A 51 -11.47 -10.64 -15.58
C PHE A 51 -12.74 -11.34 -16.10
N GLU A 52 -12.78 -12.67 -16.07
CA GLU A 52 -13.97 -13.46 -16.45
C GLU A 52 -15.17 -13.14 -15.53
N MET A 53 -14.94 -13.02 -14.22
CA MET A 53 -15.98 -12.61 -13.26
C MET A 53 -16.50 -11.19 -13.51
N ALA A 54 -15.62 -10.24 -13.83
CA ALA A 54 -16.02 -8.87 -14.16
C ALA A 54 -16.89 -8.80 -15.43
N CYS A 55 -16.56 -9.60 -16.46
CA CYS A 55 -17.37 -9.69 -17.68
C CYS A 55 -18.81 -10.16 -17.37
N ILE A 56 -18.95 -11.19 -16.54
CA ILE A 56 -20.25 -11.74 -16.12
C ILE A 56 -21.02 -10.71 -15.28
N ARG A 57 -20.39 -10.13 -14.26
CA ARG A 57 -21.01 -9.16 -13.35
C ARG A 57 -21.50 -7.91 -14.08
N LEU A 58 -20.72 -7.39 -15.02
CA LEU A 58 -21.05 -6.17 -15.76
C LEU A 58 -21.93 -6.42 -17.00
N ALA A 59 -22.22 -7.69 -17.30
CA ALA A 59 -22.85 -8.12 -18.54
C ALA A 59 -22.19 -7.46 -19.76
N MET A 60 -20.87 -7.63 -19.87
CA MET A 60 -20.04 -7.08 -20.95
C MET A 60 -19.28 -8.21 -21.66
N SER A 61 -19.08 -8.07 -22.97
CA SER A 61 -18.16 -8.97 -23.67
C SER A 61 -16.71 -8.70 -23.23
N PRO A 62 -15.82 -9.70 -23.31
CA PRO A 62 -14.39 -9.50 -23.03
C PRO A 62 -13.78 -8.36 -23.84
N GLU A 63 -14.18 -8.24 -25.11
CA GLU A 63 -13.70 -7.21 -26.03
C GLU A 63 -14.16 -5.81 -25.61
N ASP A 64 -15.40 -5.67 -25.17
CA ASP A 64 -15.95 -4.39 -24.68
C ASP A 64 -15.28 -3.96 -23.37
N LEU A 65 -15.02 -4.91 -22.47
CA LEU A 65 -14.36 -4.62 -21.19
C LEU A 65 -12.90 -4.20 -21.43
N VAL A 66 -12.18 -4.88 -22.32
CA VAL A 66 -10.81 -4.49 -22.70
C VAL A 66 -10.80 -3.11 -23.35
N SER A 67 -11.76 -2.83 -24.23
CA SER A 67 -11.87 -1.51 -24.90
C SER A 67 -12.16 -0.39 -23.90
N LEU A 68 -13.02 -0.66 -22.91
CA LEU A 68 -13.33 0.29 -21.84
C LEU A 68 -12.13 0.52 -20.92
N LEU A 69 -11.40 -0.54 -20.54
CA LEU A 69 -10.15 -0.42 -19.77
C LEU A 69 -9.10 0.39 -20.53
N GLN A 70 -8.96 0.17 -21.84
CA GLN A 70 -8.07 0.96 -22.68
C GLN A 70 -8.43 2.44 -22.68
N ASP A 71 -9.71 2.77 -22.82
CA ASP A 71 -10.20 4.16 -22.79
C ASP A 71 -9.94 4.81 -21.42
N LEU A 72 -10.20 4.10 -20.31
CA LEU A 72 -9.93 4.61 -18.96
C LEU A 72 -8.43 4.82 -18.68
N ILE A 73 -7.56 3.95 -19.20
CA ILE A 73 -6.11 4.11 -19.10
C ILE A 73 -5.63 5.30 -19.94
N ILE A 74 -6.15 5.46 -21.16
CA ILE A 74 -5.82 6.61 -22.04
C ILE A 74 -6.23 7.93 -21.38
N ARG A 75 -7.36 7.94 -20.68
CA ARG A 75 -7.85 9.10 -19.94
C ARG A 75 -7.07 9.39 -18.66
N GLY A 76 -6.12 8.54 -18.25
CA GLY A 76 -5.35 8.74 -17.01
C GLY A 76 -6.17 8.54 -15.74
N VAL A 77 -7.29 7.81 -15.82
CA VAL A 77 -8.16 7.59 -14.65
C VAL A 77 -7.42 6.77 -13.58
N PHE A 78 -6.55 5.85 -13.99
CA PHE A 78 -5.75 5.03 -13.07
C PHE A 78 -4.48 5.72 -12.56
N ASP A 79 -4.30 7.02 -12.82
CA ASP A 79 -3.14 7.74 -12.31
C ASP A 79 -3.12 7.76 -10.77
N PRO A 80 -1.94 7.62 -10.13
CA PRO A 80 -1.81 7.58 -8.66
C PRO A 80 -2.38 8.81 -7.96
N ASP A 81 -2.40 9.95 -8.65
CA ASP A 81 -2.88 11.23 -8.14
C ASP A 81 -4.41 11.26 -7.99
N LEU A 82 -5.13 10.32 -8.62
CA LEU A 82 -6.59 10.18 -8.62
C LEU A 82 -7.37 11.43 -9.04
N LYS A 83 -6.70 12.45 -9.60
CA LYS A 83 -7.33 13.72 -10.01
C LYS A 83 -8.37 13.48 -11.09
N VAL A 84 -7.98 12.77 -12.15
CA VAL A 84 -8.89 12.48 -13.27
C VAL A 84 -9.98 11.47 -12.86
N ALA A 85 -9.66 10.51 -11.98
CA ALA A 85 -10.67 9.61 -11.41
C ALA A 85 -11.75 10.37 -10.63
N LYS A 86 -11.36 11.33 -9.77
CA LYS A 86 -12.30 12.15 -8.99
C LYS A 86 -13.19 13.02 -9.86
N GLU A 87 -12.66 13.53 -10.97
CA GLU A 87 -13.44 14.29 -11.96
C GLU A 87 -14.37 13.37 -12.76
N CYS A 88 -13.92 12.18 -13.15
CA CYS A 88 -14.72 11.24 -13.93
C CYS A 88 -15.81 10.54 -13.10
N PHE A 89 -15.51 10.20 -11.84
CA PHE A 89 -16.36 9.37 -10.98
C PHE A 89 -16.53 10.00 -9.60
N PRO A 90 -17.08 11.22 -9.50
CA PRO A 90 -17.20 11.91 -8.22
C PRO A 90 -17.94 11.07 -7.18
N ASP A 91 -18.94 10.30 -7.62
CA ASP A 91 -19.77 9.43 -6.77
C ASP A 91 -18.97 8.36 -6.01
N LEU A 92 -17.85 7.87 -6.57
CA LEU A 92 -16.96 6.93 -5.87
C LEU A 92 -16.16 7.58 -4.74
N PHE A 93 -16.06 8.91 -4.74
CA PHE A 93 -15.28 9.69 -3.79
C PHE A 93 -16.16 10.54 -2.87
N ILE A 94 -17.49 10.41 -2.96
CA ILE A 94 -18.42 11.00 -1.99
C ILE A 94 -18.31 10.18 -0.71
N VAL A 95 -17.37 10.59 0.15
CA VAL A 95 -17.41 10.24 1.57
C VAL A 95 -18.75 10.74 2.09
N ALA A 96 -19.59 9.82 2.59
CA ALA A 96 -20.88 10.14 3.15
C ALA A 96 -20.77 11.37 4.09
N ARG A 97 -21.62 12.37 3.86
CA ARG A 97 -21.80 13.50 4.76
C ARG A 97 -22.09 12.95 6.17
N PRO A 98 -21.50 13.50 7.24
CA PRO A 98 -21.68 12.96 8.58
C PRO A 98 -23.14 13.13 9.03
N GLU A 99 -23.82 12.01 9.26
CA GLU A 99 -24.98 11.93 10.15
C GLU A 99 -24.55 12.24 11.60
N PRO A 100 -25.46 12.77 12.43
CA PRO A 100 -25.10 13.37 13.71
C PRO A 100 -24.71 12.31 14.75
N GLU A 101 -23.52 12.52 15.30
CA GLU A 101 -23.06 12.14 16.65
C GLU A 101 -23.66 10.87 17.26
N THR A 102 -23.00 9.74 16.98
CA THR A 102 -22.84 8.68 17.97
C THR A 102 -21.35 8.50 18.27
N ILE A 103 -21.06 8.59 19.56
CA ILE A 103 -19.74 8.70 20.17
C ILE A 103 -18.95 7.41 19.94
N THR A 104 -17.95 7.44 19.05
CA THR A 104 -16.53 7.05 19.28
C THR A 104 -15.79 6.86 17.94
N ALA A 105 -14.54 7.35 17.88
CA ALA A 105 -13.50 7.05 16.87
C ALA A 105 -13.28 7.97 15.63
N PRO A 106 -13.05 9.30 15.83
CA PRO A 106 -12.11 10.02 14.95
C PRO A 106 -10.91 10.67 15.69
N LEU A 107 -10.70 10.32 16.96
CA LEU A 107 -9.66 10.95 17.81
C LEU A 107 -8.23 10.40 17.62
N LYS A 108 -8.03 9.27 16.92
CA LYS A 108 -6.69 8.65 16.84
C LYS A 108 -5.79 9.27 15.76
N GLN A 109 -6.27 9.48 14.53
CA GLN A 109 -5.43 10.04 13.45
C GLN A 109 -4.92 11.46 13.72
N LYS A 110 -5.74 12.34 14.33
CA LYS A 110 -5.29 13.68 14.75
C LYS A 110 -4.22 13.61 15.83
N LYS A 111 -4.29 12.62 16.73
CA LYS A 111 -3.30 12.43 17.79
C LYS A 111 -1.97 11.92 17.26
N THR A 112 -2.00 11.03 16.25
CA THR A 112 -0.81 10.53 15.54
C THR A 112 -0.09 11.65 14.79
N GLN A 113 -0.82 12.46 14.02
CA GLN A 113 -0.23 13.60 13.31
C GLN A 113 0.34 14.64 14.28
N ASN A 114 -0.38 14.95 15.37
CA ASN A 114 0.12 15.87 16.40
C ASN A 114 1.38 15.35 17.11
N GLN A 115 1.52 14.03 17.29
CA GLN A 115 2.71 13.45 17.92
C GLN A 115 3.92 13.55 16.99
N VAL A 116 3.71 13.31 15.70
CA VAL A 116 4.70 13.52 14.65
C VAL A 116 5.08 15.00 14.57
N ASP A 117 4.12 15.92 14.46
CA ASP A 117 4.35 17.38 14.41
C ASP A 117 5.04 17.92 15.67
N LYS A 118 4.77 17.33 16.85
CA LYS A 118 5.46 17.66 18.10
C LYS A 118 6.93 17.23 18.07
N VAL A 119 7.23 16.05 17.52
CA VAL A 119 8.62 15.59 17.33
C VAL A 119 9.35 16.55 16.38
N PHE A 120 8.72 16.92 15.26
CA PHE A 120 9.25 17.91 14.30
C PHE A 120 9.52 19.28 14.96
N GLY A 121 8.58 19.80 15.76
CA GLY A 121 8.73 21.09 16.43
C GLY A 121 9.84 21.11 17.48
N GLU A 122 10.01 20.02 18.24
CA GLU A 122 11.07 19.89 19.24
C GLU A 122 12.47 19.68 18.60
N VAL A 123 12.54 19.03 17.44
CA VAL A 123 13.80 18.89 16.66
C VAL A 123 14.29 20.26 16.18
N GLN A 124 13.40 21.13 15.71
CA GLN A 124 13.73 22.52 15.32
C GLN A 124 14.10 23.42 16.52
N GLN A 125 13.44 23.30 17.68
CA GLN A 125 13.72 24.18 18.82
C GLN A 125 15.07 23.92 19.49
N ASN A 126 15.58 22.68 19.46
CA ASN A 126 16.90 22.37 19.99
C ASN A 126 18.05 22.96 19.15
N GLU A 127 17.79 23.41 17.92
CA GLU A 127 18.78 24.07 17.04
C GLU A 127 19.24 25.44 17.59
N LEU A 128 18.37 26.16 18.31
CA LEU A 128 18.67 27.52 18.80
C LEU A 128 19.50 27.56 20.10
N ARG A 129 19.70 26.42 20.76
CA ARG A 129 20.33 26.36 22.08
C ARG A 129 21.77 25.86 22.10
N GLN A 130 22.27 25.31 21.00
CA GLN A 130 23.61 24.69 20.99
C GLN A 130 24.41 25.14 19.76
N ASN A 131 24.91 26.37 19.84
CA ASN A 131 26.10 26.74 19.09
C ASN A 131 27.27 25.92 19.64
N PHE A 132 27.93 25.19 18.75
CA PHE A 132 29.28 24.70 18.93
C PHE A 132 30.10 25.80 19.61
N ASN A 133 30.64 25.54 20.79
CA ASN A 133 31.59 26.42 21.44
C ASN A 133 32.98 25.96 20.98
N PRO A 134 33.62 26.59 19.97
CA PRO A 134 35.01 26.30 19.68
C PRO A 134 35.82 26.84 20.85
N SER A 135 36.30 25.95 21.71
CA SER A 135 37.28 26.25 22.74
C SER A 135 38.42 27.07 22.12
N SER A 136 38.51 28.34 22.50
CA SER A 136 39.64 29.22 22.23
C SER A 136 40.87 28.71 22.98
N GLY A 137 41.68 27.90 22.30
CA GLY A 137 43.05 27.62 22.73
C GLY A 137 43.93 28.84 22.43
N GLN A 138 44.17 29.68 23.44
CA GLN A 138 45.28 30.62 23.43
C GLN A 138 46.60 29.85 23.51
N ASN A 139 47.51 30.09 22.56
CA ASN A 139 48.97 30.04 22.67
C ASN A 139 49.50 30.55 21.32
N SER A 140 50.12 31.73 21.24
CA SER A 140 51.46 32.12 21.69
C SER A 140 52.30 32.40 20.43
N MET A 141 52.86 33.61 20.40
CA MET A 141 53.75 34.16 19.38
C MET A 141 54.91 33.21 19.07
N VAL A 142 55.24 33.03 17.77
CA VAL A 142 56.63 33.06 17.28
C VAL A 142 56.64 33.60 15.84
N ASP A 143 57.58 34.52 15.65
CA ASP A 143 57.93 35.33 14.48
C ASP A 143 58.68 34.52 13.40
N GLY A 144 58.64 34.94 12.13
CA GLY A 144 59.50 34.33 11.09
C GLY A 144 59.06 34.45 9.62
N SER A 145 59.23 35.64 9.04
CA SER A 145 59.70 35.97 7.67
C SER A 145 59.55 34.99 6.47
N THR A 146 58.81 35.50 5.46
CA THR A 146 58.79 35.35 3.96
C THR A 146 60.04 34.87 3.18
N PRO A 147 60.04 34.77 1.81
CA PRO A 147 59.00 34.43 0.80
C PRO A 147 59.53 33.47 -0.32
N MET A 148 58.69 32.98 -1.26
CA MET A 148 59.07 32.77 -2.68
C MET A 148 57.89 32.45 -3.62
N LYS A 149 58.09 32.82 -4.89
CA LYS A 149 57.20 32.90 -6.07
C LYS A 149 56.77 31.53 -6.65
N GLY A 150 55.68 31.52 -7.42
CA GLY A 150 55.50 30.55 -8.51
C GLY A 150 54.14 30.60 -9.21
N LYS A 151 54.10 31.13 -10.44
CA LYS A 151 52.99 31.09 -11.41
C LYS A 151 52.87 29.69 -12.05
N ALA A 152 51.66 29.27 -12.43
CA ALA A 152 51.37 28.77 -13.80
C ALA A 152 49.88 28.40 -13.98
N THR A 153 49.30 29.00 -15.00
CA THR A 153 48.10 28.64 -15.79
C THR A 153 48.16 27.22 -16.36
N THR A 154 47.01 26.59 -16.63
CA THR A 154 46.63 26.08 -17.98
C THR A 154 45.18 25.60 -18.01
N GLU A 155 44.54 26.01 -19.09
CA GLU A 155 43.16 25.96 -19.54
C GLU A 155 43.06 24.86 -20.61
N TRP A 156 42.06 23.97 -20.57
CA TRP A 156 41.69 23.15 -21.73
C TRP A 156 40.17 23.03 -21.84
N ALA A 157 39.69 23.44 -23.02
CA ALA A 157 38.29 23.58 -23.41
C ALA A 157 37.72 22.31 -24.07
N LEU A 158 36.38 22.27 -24.10
CA LEU A 158 35.54 21.40 -24.92
C LEU A 158 35.78 21.57 -26.43
N PRO A 159 35.22 20.67 -27.25
CA PRO A 159 34.28 21.18 -28.25
C PRO A 159 32.99 20.35 -28.41
N ALA A 160 32.07 20.97 -29.16
CA ALA A 160 30.65 20.73 -29.28
C ALA A 160 30.22 20.02 -30.60
N SER A 161 28.89 19.91 -30.76
CA SER A 161 28.12 19.78 -32.02
C SER A 161 28.00 18.36 -32.63
N ALA A 162 26.94 17.93 -33.33
CA ALA A 162 25.75 18.59 -33.87
C ALA A 162 24.68 17.54 -34.29
N SER A 163 23.40 17.97 -34.31
CA SER A 163 22.34 17.75 -35.33
C SER A 163 21.97 16.37 -35.91
N SER A 164 20.65 16.13 -35.90
CA SER A 164 19.80 15.20 -36.71
C SER A 164 19.89 15.49 -38.24
N PRO A 165 19.16 14.84 -39.22
CA PRO A 165 17.72 14.49 -39.18
C PRO A 165 17.17 13.35 -40.09
N LEU A 166 15.84 13.13 -39.96
CA LEU A 166 14.78 12.75 -40.94
C LEU A 166 14.91 11.54 -41.88
N SER A 167 13.84 10.71 -41.93
CA SER A 167 13.07 10.46 -43.18
C SER A 167 11.83 9.54 -42.99
N SER A 168 10.67 10.04 -43.47
CA SER A 168 9.73 9.34 -44.40
C SER A 168 8.96 8.08 -43.91
N THR A 169 7.77 7.70 -44.37
CA THR A 169 6.80 8.13 -45.40
C THR A 169 5.58 7.20 -45.25
N GLY A 170 4.38 7.67 -45.60
CA GLY A 170 3.53 6.90 -46.52
C GLY A 170 2.18 6.33 -46.06
N LYS A 171 1.13 6.81 -46.77
CA LYS A 171 0.00 6.06 -47.39
C LYS A 171 -1.25 5.78 -46.53
N GLU A 172 -2.40 6.41 -46.84
CA GLU A 172 -3.45 5.98 -47.82
C GLU A 172 -4.23 4.73 -47.32
N THR A 173 -5.56 4.57 -47.32
CA THR A 173 -6.69 5.12 -48.11
C THR A 173 -8.05 4.64 -47.52
N LYS A 174 -9.11 5.48 -47.68
CA LYS A 174 -10.51 5.23 -48.15
C LYS A 174 -11.54 4.31 -47.44
N LYS A 175 -12.79 4.82 -47.53
CA LYS A 175 -14.14 4.17 -47.66
C LYS A 175 -14.83 3.69 -46.37
N LEU A 176 -16.16 3.73 -46.19
CA LEU A 176 -17.34 4.31 -46.86
C LEU A 176 -18.53 4.21 -45.86
N MET A 177 -19.59 4.99 -46.09
CA MET A 177 -20.87 5.14 -45.38
C MET A 177 -21.63 3.86 -44.93
N GLY A 178 -22.45 4.00 -43.87
CA GLY A 178 -23.63 3.17 -43.63
C GLY A 178 -24.39 3.50 -42.32
N ARG A 179 -25.60 4.07 -42.44
CA ARG A 179 -26.68 4.30 -41.44
C ARG A 179 -28.01 4.17 -42.24
N PRO A 180 -29.26 4.05 -41.72
CA PRO A 180 -29.86 3.79 -40.37
C PRO A 180 -30.82 2.55 -40.38
N GLN A 181 -31.54 2.10 -39.33
CA GLN A 181 -32.84 2.62 -38.84
C GLN A 181 -33.49 1.70 -37.76
N HIS A 182 -34.22 2.35 -36.82
CA HIS A 182 -35.52 2.05 -36.15
C HIS A 182 -35.93 0.64 -35.63
N GLY A 183 -36.48 0.62 -34.40
CA GLY A 183 -37.44 -0.40 -33.93
C GLY A 183 -37.66 -0.41 -32.41
N PRO A 184 -38.86 -0.65 -31.84
CA PRO A 184 -39.33 0.04 -30.63
C PRO A 184 -39.46 -0.82 -29.36
N ALA A 185 -39.57 -0.11 -28.23
CA ALA A 185 -40.36 -0.36 -27.03
C ALA A 185 -40.51 -1.79 -26.47
N SER A 186 -40.07 -1.97 -25.22
CA SER A 186 -40.90 -2.67 -24.24
C SER A 186 -40.60 -2.15 -22.83
N SER A 187 -41.65 -1.64 -22.19
CA SER A 187 -41.70 -1.26 -20.79
C SER A 187 -41.87 -2.51 -19.95
N GLN A 188 -41.07 -2.70 -18.90
CA GLN A 188 -41.55 -3.38 -17.70
C GLN A 188 -41.10 -2.65 -16.44
N GLU A 189 -42.10 -2.41 -15.61
CA GLU A 189 -42.12 -1.82 -14.29
C GLU A 189 -41.31 -2.61 -13.26
N THR A 190 -40.93 -1.89 -12.20
CA THR A 190 -40.66 -2.37 -10.83
C THR A 190 -39.48 -3.33 -10.66
N THR A 191 -38.55 -3.15 -9.72
CA THR A 191 -38.79 -2.94 -8.29
C THR A 191 -37.47 -2.57 -7.63
N VAL A 192 -37.53 -1.73 -6.60
CA VAL A 192 -36.43 -1.41 -5.69
C VAL A 192 -35.89 -2.70 -5.06
N LYS A 193 -34.57 -2.91 -5.07
CA LYS A 193 -33.88 -3.76 -4.07
C LYS A 193 -32.51 -3.19 -3.72
N PHE A 194 -32.51 -2.56 -2.55
CA PHE A 194 -31.35 -2.43 -1.68
C PHE A 194 -30.91 -3.82 -1.20
N GLU A 195 -29.64 -3.91 -0.80
CA GLU A 195 -28.94 -5.06 -0.20
C GLU A 195 -28.38 -6.07 -1.20
N SER A 196 -27.11 -5.87 -1.54
CA SER A 196 -26.23 -6.91 -2.08
C SER A 196 -26.00 -7.96 -0.99
N GLU A 197 -26.81 -9.02 -1.03
CA GLU A 197 -26.55 -10.27 -0.31
C GLU A 197 -25.17 -10.79 -0.72
N ILE A 198 -24.24 -10.83 0.24
CA ILE A 198 -23.02 -11.61 0.13
C ILE A 198 -23.47 -13.08 0.07
N SER A 199 -23.30 -13.73 -1.08
CA SER A 199 -23.63 -15.15 -1.22
C SER A 199 -22.86 -15.97 -0.17
N ILE A 200 -23.59 -16.70 0.67
CA ILE A 200 -23.09 -17.53 1.78
C ILE A 200 -21.99 -18.51 1.30
N GLU A 201 -22.05 -18.94 0.04
CA GLU A 201 -21.07 -19.83 -0.60
C GLU A 201 -19.67 -19.21 -0.74
N GLN A 202 -19.52 -17.88 -0.81
CA GLN A 202 -18.21 -17.21 -0.87
C GLN A 202 -17.50 -17.14 0.49
N VAL A 203 -18.25 -17.30 1.59
CA VAL A 203 -17.72 -17.20 2.97
C VAL A 203 -17.20 -18.56 3.47
N VAL A 204 -17.65 -19.67 2.89
CA VAL A 204 -17.25 -21.04 3.26
C VAL A 204 -15.90 -21.37 2.62
N GLY A 205 -14.83 -20.75 3.11
CA GLY A 205 -13.45 -21.03 2.66
C GLY A 205 -12.49 -19.85 2.74
N ALA A 206 -12.95 -18.66 3.14
CA ALA A 206 -12.08 -17.51 3.33
C ALA A 206 -11.10 -17.78 4.48
N LYS A 207 -9.82 -17.97 4.15
CA LYS A 207 -8.73 -17.98 5.14
C LYS A 207 -8.66 -16.59 5.78
N VAL A 208 -8.56 -16.54 7.11
CA VAL A 208 -8.34 -15.28 7.84
C VAL A 208 -7.12 -14.57 7.23
N PRO A 209 -7.25 -13.34 6.73
CA PRO A 209 -6.12 -12.62 6.17
C PRO A 209 -5.09 -12.40 7.28
N ASN A 210 -3.84 -12.77 7.02
CA ASN A 210 -2.73 -12.41 7.89
C ASN A 210 -2.42 -10.93 7.67
N LEU A 211 -2.64 -10.11 8.69
CA LEU A 211 -2.43 -8.67 8.66
C LEU A 211 -1.05 -8.27 9.21
N LEU A 212 -0.18 -9.25 9.47
CA LEU A 212 1.20 -9.05 9.90
C LEU A 212 2.16 -9.30 8.71
N PRO A 213 3.26 -8.52 8.60
CA PRO A 213 3.73 -7.49 9.54
C PRO A 213 2.94 -6.17 9.44
N VAL A 214 2.98 -5.37 10.52
CA VAL A 214 2.29 -4.07 10.55
C VAL A 214 3.11 -3.00 9.84
N HIS A 215 2.44 -2.32 8.91
CA HIS A 215 2.96 -1.15 8.20
C HIS A 215 2.35 0.13 8.77
N LEU A 216 3.20 1.14 9.03
CA LEU A 216 2.70 2.48 9.29
C LEU A 216 2.07 3.07 8.02
N PRO A 217 1.10 3.99 8.12
CA PRO A 217 0.58 4.70 6.96
C PRO A 217 1.70 5.36 6.14
N THR A 218 1.68 5.20 4.82
CA THR A 218 2.77 5.64 3.91
C THR A 218 3.16 7.11 4.11
N ARG A 219 2.20 7.99 4.37
CA ARG A 219 2.47 9.42 4.63
C ARG A 219 3.30 9.64 5.89
N ILE A 220 3.06 8.85 6.94
CA ILE A 220 3.80 8.91 8.19
C ILE A 220 5.22 8.38 7.96
N GLN A 221 5.36 7.26 7.24
CA GLN A 221 6.67 6.71 6.90
C GLN A 221 7.52 7.73 6.12
N GLN A 222 6.95 8.33 5.08
CA GLN A 222 7.64 9.33 4.27
C GLN A 222 8.04 10.55 5.08
N ALA A 223 7.18 11.04 5.98
CA ALA A 223 7.50 12.16 6.84
C ALA A 223 8.68 11.84 7.79
N LEU A 224 8.62 10.70 8.48
CA LEU A 224 9.67 10.28 9.41
C LEU A 224 11.01 10.02 8.71
N LEU A 225 10.99 9.35 7.56
CA LEU A 225 12.20 9.08 6.78
C LEU A 225 12.79 10.37 6.18
N ALA A 226 11.96 11.30 5.71
CA ALA A 226 12.44 12.59 5.21
C ALA A 226 13.13 13.39 6.31
N GLU A 227 12.57 13.39 7.54
CA GLU A 227 13.20 14.06 8.67
C GLU A 227 14.53 13.40 9.06
N ALA A 228 14.56 12.08 9.10
CA ALA A 228 15.78 11.32 9.34
C ALA A 228 16.87 11.66 8.31
N GLN A 229 16.51 11.72 7.03
CA GLN A 229 17.45 12.12 5.97
C GLN A 229 17.97 13.55 6.19
N ILE A 230 17.11 14.51 6.54
CA ILE A 230 17.53 15.89 6.84
C ILE A 230 18.53 15.94 8.01
N ILE A 231 18.26 15.19 9.09
CA ILE A 231 19.14 15.11 10.26
C ILE A 231 20.50 14.54 9.86
N LEU A 232 20.52 13.45 9.07
CA LEU A 232 21.75 12.82 8.61
C LEU A 232 22.55 13.71 7.68
N GLU A 233 21.92 14.36 6.70
CA GLU A 233 22.58 15.28 5.76
C GLU A 233 23.20 16.48 6.50
N ARG A 234 22.52 17.01 7.51
CA ARG A 234 23.09 18.02 8.43
C ARG A 234 24.26 17.44 9.23
N GLY A 235 24.08 16.24 9.78
CA GLY A 235 25.11 15.34 10.30
C GLY A 235 26.43 15.43 9.56
N CYS A 236 26.36 14.99 8.31
CA CYS A 236 27.47 14.94 7.38
C CYS A 236 28.04 16.33 7.07
N TYR A 237 27.20 17.33 6.82
CA TYR A 237 27.65 18.67 6.51
C TYR A 237 28.55 19.26 7.60
N TYR A 238 28.12 19.22 8.86
CA TYR A 238 28.91 19.79 9.95
C TYR A 238 30.18 18.98 10.21
N PHE A 239 30.11 17.65 10.10
CA PHE A 239 31.29 16.79 10.20
C PHE A 239 32.34 17.17 9.15
N VAL A 240 31.96 17.20 7.88
CA VAL A 240 32.85 17.50 6.77
C VAL A 240 33.38 18.94 6.88
N THR A 241 32.52 19.92 7.17
CA THR A 241 32.94 21.33 7.33
C THR A 241 34.01 21.49 8.41
N LYS A 242 33.90 20.71 9.49
CA LYS A 242 34.85 20.76 10.62
C LYS A 242 36.20 20.11 10.29
N TRP A 243 36.18 19.00 9.55
CA TRP A 243 37.35 18.13 9.41
C TRP A 243 37.99 18.11 8.02
N THR A 244 37.40 18.75 7.00
CA THR A 244 38.01 18.84 5.68
C THR A 244 39.22 19.81 5.69
N PRO A 245 40.43 19.32 5.38
CA PRO A 245 41.60 20.16 5.24
C PRO A 245 41.41 21.11 4.03
N ASN A 246 41.65 22.41 4.23
CA ASN A 246 41.51 23.52 3.26
C ASN A 246 40.17 24.28 3.23
N GLY A 247 39.20 23.94 4.09
CA GLY A 247 38.03 24.77 4.43
C GLY A 247 37.05 25.13 3.30
N THR A 248 37.37 24.81 2.05
CA THR A 248 36.55 25.12 0.88
C THR A 248 35.84 23.86 0.43
N LEU A 249 34.58 23.74 0.84
CA LEU A 249 33.68 22.72 0.31
C LEU A 249 33.44 23.01 -1.17
N SER A 250 33.53 21.98 -2.01
CA SER A 250 33.14 22.15 -3.41
C SER A 250 31.64 22.51 -3.50
N PRO A 251 31.20 23.18 -4.58
CA PRO A 251 29.83 23.65 -4.73
C PRO A 251 28.70 22.66 -4.34
N PRO A 252 28.76 21.34 -4.65
CA PRO A 252 27.70 20.42 -4.22
C PRO A 252 27.59 20.26 -2.70
N PHE A 253 28.63 20.56 -1.93
CA PHE A 253 28.66 20.38 -0.47
C PHE A 253 28.55 21.70 0.30
N ASN A 254 28.21 22.81 -0.37
CA ASN A 254 28.17 24.14 0.26
C ASN A 254 27.04 24.35 1.27
N SER A 255 26.04 23.47 1.28
CA SER A 255 24.96 23.47 2.27
C SER A 255 24.52 22.04 2.58
N PRO A 256 23.89 21.80 3.75
CA PRO A 256 23.36 20.48 4.10
C PRO A 256 22.42 19.89 3.04
N LYS A 257 21.63 20.74 2.37
CA LYS A 257 20.62 20.34 1.38
C LYS A 257 21.15 20.26 -0.05
N SER A 258 22.40 20.69 -0.27
CA SER A 258 22.97 20.80 -1.62
C SER A 258 23.44 19.46 -2.18
N ALA A 259 23.77 18.51 -1.30
CA ALA A 259 24.18 17.16 -1.63
C ALA A 259 23.22 16.15 -0.98
N GLY A 260 22.90 15.09 -1.70
CA GLY A 260 22.07 14.01 -1.15
C GLY A 260 22.83 13.17 -0.13
N LEU A 261 22.11 12.51 0.78
CA LEU A 261 22.70 11.61 1.80
C LEU A 261 23.76 10.64 1.23
N HIS A 262 23.50 10.03 0.07
CA HIS A 262 24.46 9.14 -0.57
C HIS A 262 25.78 9.84 -0.94
N GLU A 263 25.71 11.05 -1.49
CA GLU A 263 26.90 11.83 -1.86
C GLU A 263 27.73 12.21 -0.63
N TRP A 264 27.06 12.55 0.48
CA TRP A 264 27.70 12.80 1.76
C TRP A 264 28.44 11.57 2.29
N ILE A 265 27.79 10.40 2.28
CA ILE A 265 28.38 9.14 2.72
C ILE A 265 29.59 8.78 1.85
N VAL A 266 29.48 8.91 0.52
CA VAL A 266 30.58 8.67 -0.41
C VAL A 266 31.75 9.62 -0.14
N LYS A 267 31.49 10.90 0.13
CA LYS A 267 32.54 11.87 0.47
C LYS A 267 33.28 11.50 1.76
N ILE A 268 32.53 11.20 2.83
CA ILE A 268 33.11 10.87 4.13
C ILE A 268 33.92 9.57 4.05
N THR A 269 33.40 8.54 3.39
CA THR A 269 34.07 7.24 3.26
C THR A 269 35.32 7.30 2.39
N ARG A 270 35.32 8.12 1.33
CA ARG A 270 36.49 8.32 0.48
C ARG A 270 37.63 9.05 1.18
N GLU A 271 37.29 9.97 2.08
CA GLU A 271 38.25 10.79 2.83
C GLU A 271 38.54 10.19 4.23
N TRP A 272 38.07 8.97 4.50
CA TRP A 272 38.08 8.36 5.83
C TRP A 272 39.47 8.36 6.48
N ASP A 273 40.49 7.92 5.75
CA ASP A 273 41.88 7.81 6.22
C ASP A 273 42.58 9.18 6.36
N THR A 274 41.96 10.25 5.87
CA THR A 274 42.50 11.61 5.95
C THR A 274 42.02 12.37 7.18
N TYR A 275 40.98 11.88 7.85
CA TYR A 275 40.45 12.50 9.06
C TYR A 275 41.29 12.12 10.29
N PRO A 276 41.46 13.05 11.25
CA PRO A 276 42.21 12.76 12.47
C PRO A 276 41.43 11.78 13.37
N ALA A 277 42.14 11.03 14.21
CA ALA A 277 41.53 10.02 15.09
C ALA A 277 40.47 10.61 16.04
N GLU A 278 40.59 11.89 16.40
CA GLU A 278 39.60 12.58 17.23
C GLU A 278 38.27 12.82 16.51
N ALA A 279 38.24 12.80 15.17
CA ALA A 279 37.03 13.02 14.38
C ALA A 279 36.03 11.87 14.49
N ILE A 280 36.53 10.64 14.68
CA ILE A 280 35.74 9.42 14.57
C ILE A 280 35.70 8.72 15.92
N ASP A 281 34.58 8.11 16.27
CA ASP A 281 34.44 7.27 17.46
C ASP A 281 34.80 5.81 17.14
N GLU A 282 36.04 5.41 17.46
CA GLU A 282 36.51 4.03 17.28
C GLU A 282 35.71 3.01 18.11
N ALA A 283 35.17 3.41 19.27
CA ALA A 283 34.36 2.51 20.08
C ALA A 283 33.01 2.21 19.41
N ALA A 284 32.41 3.21 18.75
CA ALA A 284 31.18 3.04 17.97
C ALA A 284 31.40 2.18 16.70
N LEU A 285 32.62 2.17 16.15
CA LEU A 285 33.01 1.31 15.02
C LEU A 285 33.28 -0.15 15.40
N SER A 286 33.72 -0.41 16.63
CA SER A 286 34.05 -1.75 17.13
C SER A 286 32.83 -2.58 17.54
N MET A 287 31.63 -1.98 17.58
CA MET A 287 30.38 -2.67 17.86
C MET A 287 29.99 -3.60 16.69
N GLU A 288 29.23 -4.67 16.95
CA GLU A 288 28.90 -5.81 16.07
C GLU A 288 28.44 -5.50 14.62
N SER A 289 28.08 -4.26 14.29
CA SER A 289 27.72 -3.84 12.93
C SER A 289 28.86 -3.06 12.26
N SER A 290 29.45 -3.63 11.21
CA SER A 290 30.49 -2.94 10.43
C SER A 290 29.98 -1.61 9.86
N LEU A 291 30.87 -0.62 9.71
CA LEU A 291 30.58 0.65 9.03
C LEU A 291 29.93 0.41 7.66
N THR A 292 30.42 -0.60 6.93
CA THR A 292 29.89 -1.01 5.63
C THR A 292 28.42 -1.44 5.70
N HIS A 293 28.03 -2.17 6.74
CA HIS A 293 26.63 -2.57 6.95
C HIS A 293 25.75 -1.36 7.24
N THR A 294 26.22 -0.45 8.09
CA THR A 294 25.52 0.80 8.42
C THR A 294 25.30 1.65 7.16
N ILE A 295 26.33 1.82 6.34
CA ILE A 295 26.26 2.54 5.06
C ILE A 295 25.24 1.90 4.12
N ALA A 296 25.28 0.58 3.96
CA ALA A 296 24.35 -0.13 3.07
C ALA A 296 22.89 0.06 3.49
N ILE A 297 22.61 0.15 4.80
CA ILE A 297 21.26 0.47 5.31
C ILE A 297 20.90 1.93 5.02
N LEU A 298 21.83 2.87 5.20
CA LEU A 298 21.59 4.29 4.94
C LEU A 298 21.35 4.61 3.46
N GLU A 299 22.00 3.89 2.55
CA GLU A 299 21.69 3.98 1.12
C GLU A 299 20.24 3.58 0.84
N LYS A 300 19.75 2.52 1.51
CA LYS A 300 18.36 2.11 1.42
C LYS A 300 17.40 3.11 2.08
N LEU A 301 17.81 3.80 3.14
CA LEU A 301 17.04 4.91 3.72
C LEU A 301 16.85 6.03 2.69
N GLY A 302 17.94 6.50 2.08
CA GLY A 302 17.89 7.54 1.05
C GLY A 302 17.03 7.12 -0.15
N HIS A 303 17.16 5.87 -0.61
CA HIS A 303 16.31 5.33 -1.67
C HIS A 303 14.82 5.29 -1.26
N SER A 304 14.52 4.87 -0.02
CA SER A 304 13.15 4.77 0.48
C SER A 304 12.46 6.13 0.59
N VAL A 305 13.19 7.18 0.96
CA VAL A 305 12.68 8.57 0.96
C VAL A 305 12.33 9.02 -0.45
N VAL A 306 13.24 8.83 -1.40
CA VAL A 306 13.07 9.30 -2.79
C VAL A 306 11.93 8.58 -3.51
N HIS A 307 11.81 7.27 -3.30
CA HIS A 307 10.83 6.44 -4.01
C HIS A 307 9.54 6.20 -3.23
N GLY A 308 9.48 6.58 -1.95
CA GLY A 308 8.28 6.40 -1.11
C GLY A 308 7.94 4.93 -0.88
N VAL A 309 8.96 4.07 -0.73
CA VAL A 309 8.77 2.63 -0.57
C VAL A 309 8.12 2.35 0.78
N ASN A 310 6.95 1.72 0.75
CA ASN A 310 6.27 1.29 1.96
C ASN A 310 7.08 0.15 2.59
N SER A 311 7.58 0.38 3.81
CA SER A 311 8.43 -0.54 4.54
C SER A 311 7.70 -1.09 5.77
N GLU A 312 8.18 -2.23 6.26
CA GLU A 312 7.75 -2.78 7.55
C GLU A 312 8.23 -1.88 8.67
N SER A 313 7.45 -1.78 9.76
CA SER A 313 7.80 -0.93 10.91
C SER A 313 9.16 -1.29 11.51
N GLU A 314 9.46 -2.58 11.66
CA GLU A 314 10.76 -3.09 12.10
C GLU A 314 11.91 -2.64 11.18
N TYR A 315 11.67 -2.66 9.86
CA TYR A 315 12.66 -2.23 8.88
C TYR A 315 12.88 -0.70 8.92
N LEU A 316 11.86 0.09 9.22
CA LEU A 316 11.99 1.53 9.46
C LEU A 316 12.86 1.79 10.69
N GLU A 317 12.62 1.09 11.80
CA GLU A 317 13.42 1.21 13.02
C GLU A 317 14.89 0.88 12.75
N LEU A 318 15.16 -0.21 12.02
CA LEU A 318 16.51 -0.59 11.61
C LEU A 318 17.22 0.54 10.82
N MET A 319 16.51 1.18 9.88
CA MET A 319 17.06 2.29 9.11
C MET A 319 17.40 3.51 9.98
N ILE A 320 16.53 3.84 10.94
CA ILE A 320 16.76 4.96 11.85
C ILE A 320 17.87 4.66 12.85
N ASP A 321 17.95 3.45 13.38
CA ASP A 321 19.02 3.02 14.28
C ASP A 321 20.38 3.00 13.60
N ALA A 322 20.46 2.55 12.35
CA ALA A 322 21.67 2.68 11.54
C ALA A 322 22.10 4.14 11.39
N GLY A 323 21.14 5.06 11.21
CA GLY A 323 21.42 6.49 11.19
C GLY A 323 21.89 7.06 12.53
N ALA A 324 21.29 6.63 13.64
CA ALA A 324 21.75 7.03 14.98
C ALA A 324 23.20 6.58 15.23
N ARG A 325 23.52 5.32 14.88
CA ARG A 325 24.88 4.77 14.98
C ARG A 325 25.86 5.53 14.08
N PHE A 326 25.47 5.84 12.85
CA PHE A 326 26.31 6.63 11.97
C PHE A 326 26.63 8.01 12.56
N MET A 327 25.65 8.66 13.19
CA MET A 327 25.89 9.93 13.91
C MET A 327 26.80 9.73 15.13
N GLU A 328 26.70 8.62 15.86
CA GLU A 328 27.63 8.29 16.95
C GLU A 328 29.06 8.10 16.45
N ILE A 329 29.23 7.39 15.33
CA ILE A 329 30.54 7.22 14.67
C ILE A 329 31.15 8.58 14.30
N LEU A 330 30.33 9.54 13.85
CA LEU A 330 30.76 10.91 13.56
C LEU A 330 30.86 11.82 14.81
N LYS A 331 30.70 11.26 16.01
CA LYS A 331 30.67 11.96 17.30
C LYS A 331 29.61 13.05 17.41
N ASP A 332 28.49 12.87 16.73
CA ASP A 332 27.34 13.76 16.78
C ASP A 332 26.23 13.23 17.71
N GLY A 333 26.44 13.41 19.01
CA GLY A 333 25.49 12.95 20.02
C GLY A 333 24.12 13.63 19.93
N VAL A 334 24.05 14.89 19.48
CA VAL A 334 22.79 15.63 19.37
C VAL A 334 21.91 15.02 18.28
N ARG A 335 22.46 14.81 17.08
CA ARG A 335 21.72 14.23 15.95
C ARG A 335 21.47 12.75 16.16
N SER A 336 22.38 12.01 16.80
CA SER A 336 22.11 10.65 17.26
C SER A 336 20.87 10.59 18.17
N LEU A 337 20.76 11.50 19.15
CA LEU A 337 19.59 11.55 20.03
C LEU A 337 18.30 11.90 19.27
N GLN A 338 18.38 12.80 18.28
CA GLN A 338 17.23 13.11 17.41
C GLN A 338 16.79 11.88 16.60
N MET A 339 17.74 11.11 16.06
CA MET A 339 17.45 9.83 15.37
C MET A 339 16.78 8.83 16.32
N LYS A 340 17.32 8.64 17.53
CA LYS A 340 16.71 7.75 18.54
C LYS A 340 15.29 8.16 18.92
N LYS A 341 14.99 9.46 18.92
CA LYS A 341 13.63 9.98 19.14
C LYS A 341 12.69 9.63 17.99
N ILE A 342 13.17 9.66 16.74
CA ILE A 342 12.41 9.18 15.59
C ILE A 342 12.13 7.69 15.72
N ALA A 343 13.12 6.88 16.11
CA ALA A 343 12.93 5.44 16.36
C ALA A 343 11.86 5.19 17.44
N GLN A 344 11.95 5.86 18.59
CA GLN A 344 10.92 5.81 19.64
C GLN A 344 9.52 6.20 19.15
N THR A 345 9.44 7.14 18.20
CA THR A 345 8.18 7.54 17.59
C THR A 345 7.64 6.42 16.69
N ILE A 346 8.49 5.76 15.91
CA ILE A 346 8.08 4.60 15.10
C ILE A 346 7.54 3.51 16.01
N THR A 347 8.29 3.11 17.05
CA THR A 347 7.88 2.08 18.02
C THR A 347 6.57 2.43 18.71
N GLY A 348 6.44 3.68 19.19
CA GLY A 348 5.21 4.14 19.85
C GLY A 348 3.99 4.19 18.94
N LEU A 349 4.17 4.13 17.62
CA LEU A 349 3.11 4.05 16.62
C LEU A 349 2.85 2.62 16.13
N SER A 350 3.90 1.81 15.98
CA SER A 350 3.81 0.43 15.50
C SER A 350 3.26 -0.52 16.56
N GLU A 351 3.75 -0.47 17.80
CA GLU A 351 3.34 -1.39 18.88
C GLU A 351 1.82 -1.37 19.14
N PRO A 352 1.14 -0.21 19.24
CA PRO A 352 -0.31 -0.22 19.45
C PRO A 352 -1.09 -0.78 18.27
N LEU A 353 -0.60 -0.57 17.04
CA LEU A 353 -1.21 -1.10 15.83
C LEU A 353 -1.04 -2.62 15.73
N GLU A 354 0.15 -3.13 16.06
CA GLU A 354 0.42 -4.56 16.13
C GLU A 354 -0.43 -5.25 17.19
N ASN A 355 -0.46 -4.70 18.41
CA ASN A 355 -1.31 -5.21 19.49
C ASN A 355 -2.79 -5.23 19.09
N GLN A 356 -3.29 -4.16 18.45
CA GLN A 356 -4.67 -4.10 17.98
C GLN A 356 -4.93 -5.14 16.85
N THR A 357 -3.97 -5.33 15.96
CA THR A 357 -4.06 -6.31 14.87
C THR A 357 -4.12 -7.74 15.42
N ILE A 358 -3.26 -8.06 16.39
CA ILE A 358 -3.25 -9.37 17.07
C ILE A 358 -4.58 -9.62 17.79
N LEU A 359 -5.10 -8.63 18.51
CA LEU A 359 -6.39 -8.74 19.20
C LEU A 359 -7.54 -9.01 18.23
N LEU A 360 -7.64 -8.21 17.16
CA LEU A 360 -8.67 -8.39 16.12
C LEU A 360 -8.57 -9.76 15.44
N MET A 361 -7.35 -10.20 15.12
CA MET A 361 -7.12 -11.54 14.56
C MET A 361 -7.56 -12.64 15.53
N GLY A 362 -7.34 -12.46 16.83
CA GLY A 362 -7.78 -13.38 17.88
C GLY A 362 -9.31 -13.45 18.00
N GLU A 363 -9.97 -12.30 18.00
CA GLU A 363 -11.43 -12.18 18.04
C GLU A 363 -12.08 -12.84 16.82
N TRP A 364 -11.59 -12.52 15.61
CA TRP A 364 -12.10 -13.12 14.37
C TRP A 364 -11.85 -14.61 14.29
N LYS A 365 -10.71 -15.09 14.78
CA LYS A 365 -10.43 -16.53 14.83
C LYS A 365 -11.42 -17.24 15.76
N LYS A 366 -11.74 -16.65 16.90
CA LYS A 366 -12.74 -17.18 17.84
C LYS A 366 -14.13 -17.22 17.20
N GLU A 367 -14.57 -16.13 16.60
CA GLU A 367 -15.86 -16.04 15.92
C GLU A 367 -15.97 -17.06 14.77
N LEU A 368 -14.90 -17.21 13.98
CA LEU A 368 -14.86 -18.21 12.91
C LEU A 368 -14.99 -19.63 13.46
N THR A 369 -14.32 -19.96 14.57
CA THR A 369 -14.46 -21.29 15.20
C THR A 369 -15.85 -21.53 15.76
N GLU A 370 -16.52 -20.50 16.27
CA GLU A 370 -17.91 -20.58 16.74
C GLU A 370 -18.87 -20.83 15.58
N ILE A 371 -18.70 -20.11 14.46
CA ILE A 371 -19.47 -20.32 13.23
C ILE A 371 -19.25 -21.74 12.69
N GLU A 372 -18.02 -22.24 12.69
CA GLU A 372 -17.71 -23.61 12.27
C GLU A 372 -18.37 -24.65 13.18
N GLN A 373 -18.39 -24.43 14.49
CA GLN A 373 -19.11 -25.29 15.42
C GLN A 373 -20.62 -25.28 15.14
N ASN A 374 -21.22 -24.09 15.02
CA ASN A 374 -22.65 -23.95 14.73
C ASN A 374 -23.04 -24.63 13.41
N ARG A 375 -22.19 -24.55 12.38
CA ARG A 375 -22.39 -25.27 11.12
C ARG A 375 -22.37 -26.79 11.29
N ARG A 376 -21.52 -27.33 12.18
CA ARG A 376 -21.51 -28.77 12.49
C ARG A 376 -22.79 -29.19 13.22
N ASP A 377 -23.20 -28.42 14.21
CA ASP A 377 -24.38 -28.72 15.02
C ASP A 377 -25.66 -28.66 14.16
N LEU A 378 -25.78 -27.66 13.29
CA LEU A 378 -26.88 -27.56 12.32
C LEU A 378 -26.91 -28.76 11.37
N LYS A 379 -25.75 -29.18 10.84
CA LYS A 379 -25.67 -30.35 9.96
C LYS A 379 -26.10 -31.63 10.68
N GLU A 380 -25.75 -31.78 11.95
CA GLU A 380 -26.21 -32.91 12.77
C GLU A 380 -27.73 -32.86 13.00
N GLN A 381 -28.28 -31.66 13.27
CA GLN A 381 -29.73 -31.46 13.39
C GLN A 381 -30.47 -31.82 12.11
N GLU A 382 -29.97 -31.40 10.94
CA GLU A 382 -30.55 -31.75 9.64
C GLU A 382 -30.60 -33.28 9.43
N ILE A 383 -29.49 -33.98 9.69
CA ILE A 383 -29.41 -35.44 9.59
C ILE A 383 -30.43 -36.10 10.54
N ASN A 384 -30.54 -35.60 11.77
CA ASN A 384 -31.46 -36.13 12.78
C ASN A 384 -32.93 -35.92 12.40
N VAL A 385 -33.29 -34.76 11.84
CA VAL A 385 -34.67 -34.49 11.37
C VAL A 385 -35.02 -35.42 10.22
N VAL A 386 -34.14 -35.57 9.23
CA VAL A 386 -34.35 -36.49 8.10
C VAL A 386 -34.51 -37.93 8.60
N LYS A 387 -33.66 -38.37 9.54
CA LYS A 387 -33.75 -39.71 10.13
C LYS A 387 -35.08 -39.94 10.85
N LYS A 388 -35.51 -38.99 11.70
CA LYS A 388 -36.81 -39.06 12.40
C LYS A 388 -37.98 -39.17 11.43
N PHE A 389 -37.98 -38.34 10.39
CA PHE A 389 -39.00 -38.39 9.33
C PHE A 389 -39.09 -39.78 8.69
N TRP A 390 -37.94 -40.37 8.33
CA TRP A 390 -37.91 -41.72 7.76
C TRP A 390 -38.39 -42.80 8.73
N GLU A 391 -38.04 -42.70 10.01
CA GLU A 391 -38.49 -43.63 11.06
C GLU A 391 -40.01 -43.55 11.29
N GLU A 392 -40.57 -42.34 11.35
CA GLU A 392 -42.01 -42.12 11.47
C GLU A 392 -42.77 -42.63 10.25
N HIS A 393 -42.29 -42.31 9.05
CA HIS A 393 -42.89 -42.79 7.81
C HIS A 393 -42.85 -44.33 7.70
N LYS A 394 -41.75 -44.96 8.15
CA LYS A 394 -41.66 -46.43 8.24
C LYS A 394 -42.70 -47.00 9.22
N ARG A 395 -42.81 -46.43 10.42
CA ARG A 395 -43.78 -46.84 11.44
C ARG A 395 -45.22 -46.71 10.95
N MET A 396 -45.52 -45.64 10.23
CA MET A 396 -46.84 -45.42 9.61
C MET A 396 -47.16 -46.51 8.58
N LYS A 397 -46.22 -46.87 7.70
CA LYS A 397 -46.39 -47.98 6.75
C LYS A 397 -46.64 -49.31 7.45
N GLU A 398 -45.89 -49.61 8.51
CA GLU A 398 -46.05 -50.85 9.28
C GLU A 398 -47.44 -50.94 9.94
N SER A 399 -47.96 -49.83 10.49
CA SER A 399 -49.30 -49.75 11.06
C SER A 399 -50.41 -49.98 10.03
N VAL A 400 -50.31 -49.38 8.84
CA VAL A 400 -51.28 -49.60 7.75
C VAL A 400 -51.25 -51.07 7.29
N CYS A 401 -50.06 -51.68 7.20
CA CYS A 401 -49.92 -53.08 6.80
C CYS A 401 -50.54 -54.05 7.83
N PHE A 402 -50.44 -53.73 9.12
CA PHE A 402 -51.12 -54.48 10.18
C PHE A 402 -52.65 -54.42 10.05
N ASN A 403 -53.20 -53.24 9.76
CA ASN A 403 -54.64 -53.07 9.53
C ASN A 403 -55.13 -53.84 8.29
N MET A 404 -54.33 -53.94 7.23
CA MET A 404 -54.67 -54.72 6.03
C MET A 404 -54.82 -56.22 6.31
N LYS A 405 -54.06 -56.78 7.27
CA LYS A 405 -54.24 -58.18 7.68
C LYS A 405 -55.56 -58.39 8.43
N GLY A 406 -55.93 -57.45 9.31
CA GLY A 406 -57.23 -57.49 10.00
C GLY A 406 -58.41 -57.37 9.03
N LEU A 407 -58.27 -56.51 8.01
CA LEU A 407 -59.24 -56.38 6.91
C LEU A 407 -59.38 -57.68 6.11
N ARG A 408 -58.25 -58.34 5.79
CA ARG A 408 -58.26 -59.61 5.07
C ARG A 408 -58.94 -60.73 5.87
N GLN A 409 -58.63 -60.87 7.16
CA GLN A 409 -59.28 -61.84 8.04
C GLN A 409 -60.79 -61.60 8.18
N SER A 410 -61.19 -60.32 8.25
CA SER A 410 -62.62 -59.96 8.29
C SER A 410 -63.33 -60.31 6.98
N LEU A 411 -62.67 -60.12 5.85
CA LEU A 411 -63.17 -60.50 4.52
C LEU A 411 -63.29 -62.02 4.36
N GLU A 412 -62.33 -62.78 4.85
CA GLU A 412 -62.37 -64.25 4.87
C GLU A 412 -63.50 -64.77 5.77
N ALA A 413 -63.69 -64.20 6.96
CA ALA A 413 -64.82 -64.57 7.84
C ALA A 413 -66.20 -64.29 7.23
N ILE A 414 -66.34 -63.21 6.43
CA ILE A 414 -67.57 -62.92 5.69
C ILE A 414 -67.79 -63.97 4.58
N LYS A 415 -66.71 -64.41 3.94
CA LYS A 415 -66.76 -65.40 2.86
C LYS A 415 -67.17 -66.78 3.40
N ASP A 416 -66.60 -67.18 4.54
CA ASP A 416 -66.93 -68.45 5.19
C ASP A 416 -68.35 -68.43 5.79
N GLY A 417 -68.84 -67.26 6.23
CA GLY A 417 -70.22 -67.09 6.67
C GLY A 417 -71.27 -67.12 5.56
N ALA A 418 -70.89 -66.86 4.31
CA ALA A 418 -71.77 -66.89 3.15
C ALA A 418 -71.98 -68.31 2.56
N GLU A 419 -71.17 -69.30 2.97
CA GLU A 419 -71.29 -70.70 2.50
C GLU A 419 -72.22 -71.57 3.38
N ILE A 420 -72.89 -70.99 4.40
CA ILE A 420 -73.76 -71.73 5.36
C ILE A 420 -75.27 -71.54 5.07
N THR A 421 -75.65 -70.78 4.04
CA THR A 421 -77.04 -70.68 3.54
C THR A 421 -77.16 -71.25 2.15
#